data_AF-A0A174UY50-F1
#
_entry.id   AF-A0A174UY50-F1
#
_cell.length_a   1.000
_cell.length_b   1.000
_cell.length_c   1.000
_cell.angle_alpha   90.00
_cell.angle_beta   90.00
_cell.angle_gamma   90.00
#
_symmetry.space_group_name_H-M   'P 1'
#
loop_
_entity.id
_entity.type
_entity.pdbx_description
1 polymer ?
#
loop_
_entity_poly.entity_id
_entity_poly.type
_entity_poly.pdbx_seq_one_letter_code
_entity_poly.pdbx_strand_id
1 'polypeptide(L)'
;MFKYVLHRFFKNKKSYLLIVIIIITFLIMSISPYLTGSFVDFMINNKDVHRVVYLSSIIMLIGIAGVVLAYCKNTLSVKITSQVSFDLLRDITKHFEKIKLSVVETIDSTYLTQQINTDVNVITGFVISNIIPVFMNVILAMTIICLFISINKYLLVLMVVLIVQYQEGTVNTRNKIS
;
A
#
# COMPACT_ATOMS: atom_id res chain seq x y z
N MET A 1 0.58 -15.43 15.33
CA MET A 1 1.68 -14.85 14.54
C MET A 1 1.42 -13.41 14.11
N PHE A 2 0.31 -13.09 13.44
CA PHE A 2 -0.04 -11.74 12.98
C PHE A 2 0.12 -10.60 14.02
N LYS A 3 -0.51 -10.72 15.20
CA LYS A 3 -0.40 -9.72 16.29
C LYS A 3 1.06 -9.49 16.73
N TYR A 4 1.88 -10.53 16.70
CA TYR A 4 3.29 -10.48 17.09
C TYR A 4 4.14 -9.74 16.05
N VAL A 5 3.90 -10.00 14.76
CA VAL A 5 4.50 -9.25 13.64
C VAL A 5 4.13 -7.77 13.73
N LEU A 6 2.85 -7.47 13.97
CA LEU A 6 2.36 -6.10 14.11
C LEU A 6 3.07 -5.36 15.27
N HIS A 7 3.16 -5.98 16.45
CA HIS A 7 3.85 -5.40 17.60
C HIS A 7 5.34 -5.14 17.32
N ARG A 8 6.04 -6.10 16.69
CA ARG A 8 7.46 -5.95 16.33
C ARG A 8 7.67 -4.87 15.28
N PHE A 9 6.75 -4.76 14.32
CA PHE A 9 6.75 -3.70 13.31
C PHE A 9 6.66 -2.30 13.94
N PHE A 10 5.70 -2.07 14.85
CA PHE A 10 5.57 -0.75 15.50
C PHE A 10 6.70 -0.43 16.49
N LYS A 11 7.38 -1.45 17.03
CA LYS A 11 8.53 -1.25 17.92
C LYS A 11 9.81 -0.82 17.18
N ASN A 12 9.91 -1.10 15.88
CA ASN A 12 11.08 -0.76 15.09
C ASN A 12 11.12 0.74 14.75
N LYS A 13 12.16 1.47 15.18
CA LYS A 13 12.32 2.93 14.90
C LYS A 13 12.23 3.29 13.41
N LYS A 14 12.72 2.41 12.52
CA LYS A 14 12.65 2.60 11.05
C LYS A 14 11.21 2.52 10.51
N SER A 15 10.31 1.85 11.24
CA SER A 15 8.90 1.73 10.87
C SER A 15 8.18 3.08 10.94
N TYR A 16 8.52 3.92 11.92
CA TYR A 16 7.97 5.28 12.00
C TYR A 16 8.31 6.10 10.75
N LEU A 17 9.57 6.05 10.29
CA LEU A 17 10.00 6.73 9.08
C LEU A 17 9.24 6.22 7.84
N LEU A 18 9.00 4.90 7.75
CA LEU A 18 8.17 4.32 6.69
C LEU A 18 6.73 4.82 6.72
N ILE A 19 6.10 4.85 7.91
CA ILE A 19 4.73 5.37 8.08
C ILE A 19 4.65 6.82 7.57
N VAL A 20 5.60 7.67 7.97
CA VAL A 20 5.66 9.07 7.53
C VAL A 20 5.79 9.18 6.02
N ILE A 21 6.70 8.42 5.39
CA ILE A 21 6.85 8.41 3.93
C ILE A 21 5.56 7.94 3.23
N ILE A 22 4.90 6.91 3.76
CA ILE A 22 3.63 6.41 3.20
C ILE A 22 2.56 7.50 3.22
N ILE A 23 2.42 8.23 4.34
CA ILE A 23 1.44 9.32 4.49
C ILE A 23 1.75 10.46 3.50
N ILE A 24 3.01 10.90 3.40
CA ILE A 24 3.41 11.98 2.49
C ILE A 24 3.14 11.56 1.03
N THR A 25 3.52 10.33 0.67
CA THR A 25 3.29 9.79 -0.69
C THR A 25 1.79 9.74 -1.01
N PHE A 26 0.97 9.32 -0.03
CA PHE A 26 -0.48 9.26 -0.17
C PHE A 26 -1.09 10.66 -0.40
N LEU A 27 -0.66 11.68 0.34
CA LEU A 27 -1.15 13.05 0.17
C LEU A 27 -0.81 13.62 -1.22
N ILE A 28 0.42 13.42 -1.68
CA ILE A 28 0.88 13.85 -3.01
C ILE A 28 0.08 13.15 -4.12
N MET A 29 -0.14 11.84 -3.99
CA MET A 29 -0.92 11.10 -4.98
C MET A 29 -2.39 11.52 -4.98
N SER A 30 -2.95 11.82 -3.81
CA SER A 30 -4.36 12.21 -3.67
C SER A 30 -4.64 13.63 -4.19
N ILE A 31 -3.67 14.54 -4.16
CA ILE A 31 -3.85 15.92 -4.66
C ILE A 31 -3.63 16.03 -6.19
N SER A 32 -2.95 15.06 -6.80
CA SER A 32 -2.64 15.06 -8.23
C SER A 32 -3.85 15.23 -9.16
N PRO A 33 -5.00 14.53 -8.95
CA PRO A 33 -6.17 14.70 -9.81
C PRO A 33 -6.77 16.09 -9.71
N TYR A 34 -6.78 16.70 -8.52
CA TYR A 34 -7.28 18.05 -8.29
C TYR A 34 -6.41 19.09 -9.01
N LEU A 35 -5.09 18.97 -8.89
CA LEU A 35 -4.14 19.82 -9.63
C LEU A 35 -4.33 19.72 -11.14
N THR A 36 -4.55 18.50 -11.63
CA THR A 36 -4.78 18.25 -13.06
C THR A 36 -6.10 18.86 -13.54
N GLY A 37 -7.18 18.71 -12.76
CA GLY A 37 -8.48 19.33 -13.07
C GLY A 37 -8.38 20.86 -13.10
N SER A 38 -7.77 21.45 -12.08
CA SER A 38 -7.54 22.90 -12.02
C SER A 38 -6.67 23.41 -13.18
N PHE A 39 -5.68 22.63 -13.61
CA PHE A 39 -4.86 22.94 -14.77
C PHE A 39 -5.68 22.96 -16.07
N VAL A 40 -6.55 21.97 -16.28
CA VAL A 40 -7.46 21.93 -17.44
C VAL A 40 -8.42 23.11 -17.42
N ASP A 41 -9.04 23.41 -16.28
CA ASP A 41 -9.94 24.57 -16.13
C ASP A 41 -9.21 25.89 -16.40
N PHE A 42 -7.95 25.99 -15.98
CA PHE A 42 -7.13 27.17 -16.23
C PHE A 42 -6.83 27.33 -17.73
N MET A 43 -6.48 26.25 -18.43
CA MET A 43 -6.21 26.27 -19.88
C MET A 43 -7.43 26.67 -20.71
N ILE A 44 -8.64 26.31 -20.27
CA ILE A 44 -9.88 26.65 -20.98
C ILE A 44 -10.24 28.13 -20.78
N ASN A 45 -10.11 28.64 -19.55
CA ASN A 45 -10.63 29.96 -19.20
C ASN A 45 -9.62 31.11 -19.37
N ASN A 46 -8.31 30.85 -19.37
CA ASN A 46 -7.28 31.88 -19.44
C ASN A 46 -6.28 31.58 -20.56
N LYS A 47 -5.98 32.59 -21.39
CA LYS A 47 -5.00 32.50 -22.50
C LYS A 47 -3.58 32.96 -22.10
N ASP A 48 -3.32 33.15 -20.80
CA ASP A 48 -2.03 33.63 -20.31
C ASP A 48 -1.00 32.49 -20.25
N VAL A 49 -0.11 32.48 -21.24
CA VAL A 49 0.95 31.47 -21.41
C VAL A 49 1.88 31.41 -20.20
N HIS A 50 2.16 32.54 -19.55
CA HIS A 50 3.12 32.56 -18.42
C HIS A 50 2.59 31.78 -17.21
N ARG A 51 1.30 31.91 -16.93
CA ARG A 51 0.65 31.17 -15.83
C ARG A 51 0.50 29.68 -16.15
N VAL A 52 0.27 29.31 -17.41
CA VAL A 52 0.27 27.89 -17.85
C VAL A 52 1.63 27.26 -17.53
N VAL A 53 2.73 27.90 -17.96
CA VAL A 53 4.09 27.38 -17.74
C VAL A 53 4.40 27.25 -16.24
N TYR A 54 3.96 28.20 -15.42
CA TYR A 54 4.12 28.14 -13.97
C TYR A 54 3.39 26.94 -13.34
N LEU A 55 2.11 26.75 -13.66
CA LEU A 55 1.31 25.61 -13.18
C LEU A 55 1.88 24.26 -13.66
N SER A 56 2.27 24.16 -14.93
CA SER A 56 2.91 22.96 -15.47
C SER A 56 4.23 22.64 -14.76
N SER A 57 5.03 23.66 -14.43
CA SER A 57 6.27 23.48 -13.67
C SER A 57 6.02 22.95 -12.27
N ILE A 58 4.96 23.41 -11.59
CA ILE A 58 4.54 22.90 -10.28
C ILE A 58 4.12 21.43 -10.39
N ILE A 59 3.28 21.08 -11.36
CA ILE A 59 2.83 19.70 -11.58
C ILE A 59 4.03 18.78 -11.86
N MET A 60 4.97 19.24 -12.68
CA MET A 60 6.20 18.51 -12.96
C MET A 60 7.02 18.26 -11.68
N LEU A 61 7.20 19.29 -10.85
CA LEU A 61 7.98 19.19 -9.62
C LEU A 61 7.33 18.24 -8.60
N ILE A 62 6.00 18.31 -8.46
CA ILE A 62 5.21 17.38 -7.63
C ILE A 62 5.32 15.96 -8.16
N GLY A 63 5.28 15.77 -9.48
CA GLY A 63 5.46 14.46 -10.13
C GLY A 63 6.83 13.85 -9.83
N ILE A 64 7.91 14.62 -10.00
CA ILE A 64 9.28 14.18 -9.69
C ILE A 64 9.41 13.83 -8.20
N ALA A 65 8.92 14.70 -7.30
CA ALA A 65 8.92 14.43 -5.87
C ALA A 65 8.14 13.15 -5.53
N GLY A 66 6.99 12.93 -6.17
CA GLY A 66 6.17 11.73 -6.03
C GLY A 66 6.93 10.46 -6.42
N VAL A 67 7.66 10.47 -7.53
CA VAL A 67 8.49 9.33 -7.97
C VAL A 67 9.61 9.04 -6.97
N VAL A 68 10.34 10.06 -6.52
CA VAL A 68 11.43 9.90 -5.54
C VAL A 68 10.88 9.33 -4.22
N LEU A 69 9.76 9.86 -3.73
CA LEU A 69 9.12 9.36 -2.51
C LEU A 69 8.61 7.93 -2.67
N ALA A 70 8.03 7.59 -3.81
CA ALA A 70 7.58 6.23 -4.10
C ALA A 70 8.76 5.23 -4.10
N TYR A 71 9.90 5.62 -4.66
CA TYR A 71 11.13 4.81 -4.62
C TYR A 71 11.63 4.62 -3.19
N CYS A 72 11.72 5.71 -2.40
CA CYS A 72 12.12 5.67 -1.00
C CYS A 72 11.17 4.78 -0.16
N LYS A 73 9.86 4.91 -0.37
CA LYS A 73 8.82 4.09 0.26
C LYS A 73 9.04 2.61 -0.02
N ASN A 74 9.18 2.23 -1.29
CA ASN A 74 9.32 0.84 -1.70
C ASN A 74 10.62 0.22 -1.16
N THR A 75 11.74 0.93 -1.29
CA THR A 75 13.04 0.47 -0.79
C THR A 75 13.02 0.25 0.72
N LEU A 76 12.46 1.20 1.47
CA LEU A 76 12.36 1.10 2.92
C LEU A 76 11.38 -0.01 3.34
N SER A 77 10.28 -0.20 2.61
CA SER A 77 9.33 -1.29 2.84
C SER A 77 10.01 -2.65 2.75
N VAL A 78 10.75 -2.91 1.66
CA VAL A 78 11.50 -4.15 1.49
C VAL A 78 12.53 -4.35 2.61
N LYS A 79 13.25 -3.29 2.98
CA LYS A 79 14.26 -3.35 4.04
C LYS A 79 13.66 -3.69 5.40
N ILE A 80 12.52 -3.09 5.75
CA ILE A 80 11.84 -3.37 7.02
C ILE A 80 11.23 -4.77 7.01
N THR A 81 10.62 -5.21 5.90
CA THR A 81 10.10 -6.56 5.75
C THR A 81 11.17 -7.61 5.97
N SER A 82 12.31 -7.48 5.28
CA SER A 82 13.46 -8.39 5.46
C SER A 82 13.99 -8.38 6.91
N GLN A 83 14.11 -7.20 7.53
CA GLN A 83 14.58 -7.10 8.92
C GLN A 83 13.61 -7.77 9.91
N VAL A 84 12.30 -7.54 9.77
CA VAL A 84 11.29 -8.15 10.65
C VAL A 84 11.22 -9.67 10.45
N SER A 85 11.30 -10.14 9.20
CA SER A 85 11.37 -11.58 8.89
C SER A 85 12.56 -12.24 9.56
N PHE A 86 13.75 -11.65 9.42
CA PHE A 86 14.97 -12.19 10.01
C PHE A 86 14.88 -12.28 11.54
N ASP A 87 14.36 -11.24 12.19
CA ASP A 87 14.16 -11.24 13.64
C ASP A 87 13.21 -12.36 14.09
N LEU A 88 12.13 -12.60 13.35
CA LEU A 88 11.17 -13.67 13.64
C LEU A 88 11.80 -15.05 13.44
N LEU A 89 12.51 -15.26 12.34
CA LEU A 89 13.22 -16.52 12.07
C LEU A 89 14.24 -16.82 13.15
N ARG A 90 14.98 -15.80 13.61
CA ARG A 90 15.92 -15.94 14.72
C ARG A 90 15.23 -16.33 16.02
N ASP A 91 14.09 -15.70 16.35
CA ASP A 91 13.35 -16.01 17.58
C ASP A 91 12.74 -17.42 17.53
N ILE A 92 12.24 -17.85 16.37
CA ILE A 92 11.74 -19.22 16.14
C ILE A 92 12.89 -20.23 16.29
N THR A 93 14.03 -20.00 15.63
CA THR A 93 15.19 -20.90 15.72
C THR A 93 15.66 -21.11 17.15
N LYS A 94 15.77 -20.02 17.94
CA LYS A 94 16.11 -20.08 19.37
C LYS A 94 15.07 -20.82 20.21
N HIS A 95 13.81 -20.80 19.80
CA HIS A 95 12.76 -21.56 20.46
C HIS A 95 12.94 -23.05 20.16
N PHE A 96 13.22 -23.41 18.90
CA PHE A 96 13.49 -24.78 18.48
C PHE A 96 14.68 -25.41 19.21
N GLU A 97 15.76 -24.65 19.44
CA GLU A 97 16.93 -25.12 20.22
C GLU A 97 16.59 -25.56 21.66
N LYS A 98 15.44 -25.14 22.21
CA LYS A 98 15.02 -25.44 23.59
C LYS A 98 13.98 -26.56 23.67
N ILE A 99 13.53 -27.10 22.54
CA ILE A 99 12.51 -28.15 22.47
C ILE A 99 13.18 -29.52 22.68
N LYS A 100 12.44 -30.47 23.30
CA LYS A 100 12.91 -31.84 23.51
C LYS A 100 13.18 -32.55 22.17
N LEU A 101 14.31 -33.25 22.07
CA LEU A 101 14.76 -33.98 20.87
C LEU A 101 13.68 -34.90 20.27
N SER A 102 12.85 -35.53 21.12
CA SER A 102 11.83 -36.49 20.71
C SER A 102 10.70 -35.91 19.83
N VAL A 103 10.54 -34.59 19.77
CA VAL A 103 9.57 -33.90 18.89
C VAL A 103 10.22 -33.49 17.56
N VAL A 104 11.54 -33.36 17.52
CA VAL A 104 12.30 -32.91 16.35
C VAL A 104 12.60 -34.08 15.41
N GLU A 105 12.81 -35.29 15.95
CA GLU A 105 13.12 -36.50 15.16
C GLU A 105 11.94 -37.02 14.31
N THR A 106 10.70 -36.64 14.64
CA THR A 106 9.49 -37.12 13.95
C THR A 106 9.09 -36.26 12.75
N ILE A 107 9.81 -35.16 12.48
CA ILE A 107 9.42 -34.20 11.45
C ILE A 107 10.59 -33.94 10.49
N ASP A 108 10.30 -33.89 9.18
CA ASP A 108 11.27 -33.48 8.17
C ASP A 108 11.72 -32.03 8.44
N SER A 109 12.95 -31.90 8.93
CA SER A 109 13.57 -30.62 9.28
C SER A 109 13.68 -29.65 8.09
N THR A 110 13.83 -30.18 6.87
CA THR A 110 13.90 -29.37 5.64
C THR A 110 12.54 -28.78 5.32
N TYR A 111 11.50 -29.62 5.34
CA TYR A 111 10.13 -29.20 5.09
C TYR A 111 9.67 -28.16 6.10
N LEU A 112 9.89 -28.39 7.39
CA LEU A 112 9.55 -27.45 8.46
C LEU A 112 10.24 -26.09 8.29
N THR A 113 11.54 -26.10 8.01
CA THR A 113 12.32 -24.86 7.86
C THR A 113 11.80 -24.04 6.68
N GLN A 114 11.50 -24.70 5.56
CA GLN A 114 10.97 -24.05 4.37
C GLN A 114 9.57 -23.48 4.61
N GLN A 115 8.70 -24.21 5.32
CA GLN A 115 7.38 -23.75 5.69
C GLN A 115 7.44 -22.52 6.60
N ILE A 116 8.26 -22.58 7.66
CA ILE A 116 8.44 -21.44 8.58
C ILE A 116 8.97 -20.21 7.84
N ASN A 117 9.97 -20.37 6.98
CA ASN A 117 10.54 -19.25 6.22
C ASN A 117 9.49 -18.62 5.28
N THR A 118 8.72 -19.46 4.59
CA THR A 118 7.65 -19.02 3.70
C THR A 118 6.57 -18.27 4.50
N ASP A 119 6.08 -18.85 5.58
CA ASP A 119 5.02 -18.26 6.41
C ASP A 119 5.45 -16.93 7.04
N VAL A 120 6.69 -16.86 7.56
CA VAL A 120 7.24 -15.62 8.12
C VAL A 120 7.29 -14.52 7.05
N ASN A 121 7.81 -14.81 5.86
CA ASN A 121 7.93 -13.80 4.80
C ASN A 121 6.57 -13.37 4.23
N VAL A 122 5.63 -14.30 4.08
CA VAL A 122 4.26 -13.98 3.62
C VAL A 122 3.56 -13.09 4.63
N ILE A 123 3.59 -13.43 5.93
CA ILE A 123 2.87 -12.68 6.96
C ILE A 123 3.49 -11.29 7.16
N THR A 124 4.82 -11.19 7.20
CA THR A 124 5.52 -9.90 7.36
C THR A 124 5.30 -8.99 6.16
N GLY A 125 5.45 -9.51 4.94
CA GLY A 125 5.19 -8.78 3.71
C GLY A 125 3.74 -8.29 3.65
N PHE A 126 2.78 -9.15 4.02
CA PHE A 126 1.37 -8.78 4.07
C PHE A 126 1.11 -7.63 5.04
N VAL A 127 1.57 -7.74 6.30
CA VAL A 127 1.35 -6.72 7.33
C VAL A 127 1.93 -5.37 6.89
N ILE A 128 3.18 -5.35 6.46
CA ILE A 128 3.90 -4.10 6.15
C ILE A 128 3.33 -3.44 4.89
N SER A 129 2.95 -4.24 3.88
CA SER A 129 2.47 -3.72 2.60
C SER A 129 1.01 -3.34 2.61
N ASN A 130 0.18 -3.93 3.48
CA ASN A 130 -1.28 -3.75 3.41
C ASN A 130 -1.87 -3.00 4.60
N ILE A 131 -1.34 -3.14 5.82
CA ILE A 131 -2.02 -2.58 6.99
C ILE A 131 -2.19 -1.07 6.89
N ILE A 132 -1.10 -0.32 6.65
CA ILE A 132 -1.18 1.15 6.57
C ILE A 132 -1.93 1.58 5.30
N PRO A 133 -1.62 1.05 4.09
CA PRO A 133 -2.29 1.51 2.87
C PRO A 133 -3.79 1.21 2.83
N VAL A 134 -4.25 0.09 3.41
CA VAL A 134 -5.70 -0.22 3.48
C VAL A 134 -6.45 0.87 4.24
N PHE A 135 -5.97 1.28 5.42
CA PHE A 135 -6.60 2.38 6.17
C PHE A 135 -6.61 3.69 5.38
N MET A 136 -5.50 4.03 4.72
CA MET A 136 -5.42 5.24 3.91
C MET A 136 -6.38 5.20 2.70
N ASN A 137 -6.48 4.06 2.03
CA ASN A 137 -7.39 3.89 0.90
C ASN A 137 -8.86 3.95 1.30
N VAL A 138 -9.23 3.47 2.50
CA VAL A 138 -10.59 3.64 3.04
C VAL A 138 -10.91 5.13 3.26
N ILE A 139 -9.97 5.88 3.84
CA ILE A 139 -10.12 7.34 4.01
C ILE A 139 -10.25 8.03 2.64
N LEU A 140 -9.44 7.63 1.65
CA LEU A 140 -9.51 8.16 0.29
C LEU A 140 -10.87 7.88 -0.36
N ALA A 141 -11.37 6.65 -0.25
CA ALA A 141 -12.68 6.27 -0.79
C ALA A 141 -13.80 7.10 -0.16
N MET A 142 -13.79 7.27 1.16
CA MET A 142 -14.74 8.16 1.85
C MET A 142 -14.64 9.60 1.34
N THR A 143 -13.42 10.13 1.21
CA THR A 143 -13.19 11.49 0.69
C THR A 143 -13.74 11.66 -0.72
N ILE A 144 -13.50 10.69 -1.61
CA ILE A 144 -14.03 10.69 -2.98
C ILE A 144 -15.55 10.67 -2.96
N ILE A 145 -16.19 9.78 -2.19
CA ILE A 145 -17.66 9.71 -2.09
C ILE A 145 -18.22 11.06 -1.65
N CYS A 146 -17.64 11.69 -0.61
CA CYS A 146 -18.04 13.01 -0.15
C CYS A 146 -17.91 14.07 -1.26
N LEU A 147 -16.79 14.10 -1.99
CA LEU A 147 -16.56 15.03 -3.10
C LEU A 147 -17.61 14.87 -4.22
N PHE A 148 -17.93 13.64 -4.61
CA PHE A 148 -18.93 13.39 -5.65
C PHE A 148 -20.34 13.79 -5.22
N ILE A 149 -20.71 13.62 -3.94
CA ILE A 149 -21.99 14.11 -3.40
C ILE A 149 -22.06 15.63 -3.50
N SER A 150 -20.96 16.33 -3.19
CA SER A 150 -20.88 17.79 -3.27
C SER A 150 -20.98 18.31 -4.71
N ILE A 151 -20.45 17.58 -5.69
CA ILE A 151 -20.49 17.98 -7.11
C ILE A 151 -21.86 17.62 -7.74
N ASN A 152 -22.20 16.33 -7.77
CA ASN A 152 -23.46 15.86 -8.35
C ASN A 152 -23.77 14.40 -7.92
N LYS A 153 -24.86 14.24 -7.16
CA LYS A 153 -25.36 12.92 -6.70
C LYS A 153 -25.70 11.92 -7.82
N TYR A 154 -26.15 12.39 -8.99
CA TYR A 154 -26.47 11.50 -10.11
C TYR A 154 -25.21 10.89 -10.72
N LEU A 155 -24.10 11.64 -10.70
CA LEU A 155 -22.81 11.20 -11.21
C LEU A 155 -22.19 10.12 -10.29
N LEU A 156 -22.43 10.22 -8.97
CA LEU A 156 -22.09 9.15 -8.03
C LEU A 156 -22.84 7.85 -8.32
N VAL A 157 -24.17 7.91 -8.53
CA VAL A 157 -24.98 6.71 -8.85
C VAL A 157 -24.46 6.03 -10.12
N LEU A 158 -24.16 6.82 -11.17
CA LEU A 158 -23.57 6.30 -12.40
C LEU A 158 -22.27 5.53 -12.13
N MET A 159 -21.36 6.10 -11.33
CA MET A 159 -20.08 5.46 -11.01
C MET A 159 -20.25 4.14 -10.25
N VAL A 160 -21.17 4.10 -9.28
CA VAL A 160 -21.46 2.87 -8.52
C VAL A 160 -21.98 1.77 -9.44
N VAL A 161 -22.90 2.08 -10.36
CA VAL A 161 -23.43 1.12 -11.34
C VAL A 161 -22.31 0.54 -12.22
N LEU A 162 -21.41 1.40 -12.71
CA LEU A 162 -20.28 0.95 -13.54
C LEU A 162 -19.32 0.03 -12.77
N ILE A 163 -19.05 0.31 -11.50
CA ILE A 163 -18.18 -0.53 -10.66
C ILE A 163 -18.79 -1.92 -10.45
N VAL A 164 -20.08 -2.01 -10.16
CA VAL A 164 -20.77 -3.29 -9.96
C VAL A 164 -20.71 -4.14 -11.22
N GLN A 165 -21.00 -3.54 -12.38
CA GLN A 165 -20.96 -4.23 -13.67
C GLN A 165 -19.56 -4.75 -14.00
N TYR A 166 -18.52 -3.96 -13.72
CA TYR A 166 -17.13 -4.40 -13.90
C TYR A 166 -16.81 -5.63 -13.03
N GLN A 167 -17.23 -5.63 -11.76
CA GLN A 167 -16.98 -6.76 -10.86
C GLN A 167 -17.68 -8.03 -11.33
N GLU A 168 -18.95 -7.95 -11.71
CA GLU A 168 -19.71 -9.09 -12.24
C GLU A 168 -19.03 -9.69 -13.48
N GLY A 169 -18.57 -8.85 -14.40
CA GLY A 169 -17.82 -9.27 -15.58
C GLY A 169 -16.56 -10.05 -15.23
N THR A 170 -15.77 -9.56 -14.26
CA THR A 170 -14.53 -10.23 -13.83
C THR A 170 -14.77 -11.58 -13.17
N VAL A 171 -15.82 -11.70 -12.34
CA VAL A 171 -16.21 -12.95 -11.69
C VAL A 171 -16.63 -13.98 -12.74
N ASN A 172 -17.41 -13.55 -13.73
CA ASN A 172 -17.89 -14.44 -14.79
C ASN A 172 -16.75 -14.95 -15.69
N THR A 173 -15.73 -14.13 -15.97
CA THR A 173 -14.52 -14.60 -16.65
C THR A 173 -13.70 -15.57 -15.79
N ARG A 174 -13.56 -15.33 -14.48
CA ARG A 174 -12.83 -16.27 -13.60
C ARG A 174 -13.50 -17.64 -13.56
N ASN A 175 -14.83 -17.68 -13.44
CA ASN A 175 -15.60 -18.92 -13.37
C ASN A 175 -15.61 -19.71 -14.69
N LYS A 176 -15.28 -19.07 -15.82
CA LYS A 176 -15.12 -19.76 -17.12
C LYS A 176 -13.74 -20.39 -17.32
N ILE A 177 -12.74 -19.97 -16.54
CA ILE A 177 -11.35 -20.41 -16.68
C ILE A 177 -10.99 -21.45 -15.61
N SER A 178 -11.76 -21.55 -14.52
CA SER A 178 -11.72 -22.64 -13.52
C SER A 178 -12.54 -23.84 -13.95
#